data_AF-A0A935NL30-F1
#
_entry.id   AF-A0A935NL30-F1
#
_cell.length_a   1.000
_cell.length_b   1.000
_cell.length_c   1.000
_cell.angle_alpha   90.00
_cell.angle_beta   90.00
_cell.angle_gamma   90.00
#
_symmetry.space_group_name_H-M   'P 1'
#
loop_
_entity.id
_entity.type
_entity.pdbx_description
1 polymer ?
#
loop_
_entity_poly.entity_id
_entity_poly.type
_entity_poly.pdbx_seq_one_letter_code
_entity_poly.pdbx_strand_id
1 'polypeptide(L)' 'MPTLRVELFEGRTAEQKRALAKELTEACVRVLGGSADGVDVLFFDMRREDWASGGVLWSDKAKTPSPT' A
#
# COMPACT_ATOMS: atom_id res chain seq x y z
N MET A 1 -9.22 -14.14 10.64
CA MET A 1 -9.42 -13.69 9.25
C MET A 1 -9.13 -12.20 9.17
N PRO A 2 -7.84 -11.79 9.15
CA PRO A 2 -7.47 -10.38 9.05
C PRO A 2 -7.69 -9.82 7.65
N THR A 3 -8.08 -8.55 7.58
CA THR A 3 -8.19 -7.78 6.33
C THR A 3 -7.28 -6.56 6.41
N LEU A 4 -6.41 -6.40 5.43
CA LEU A 4 -5.45 -5.32 5.34
C LEU A 4 -5.86 -4.35 4.24
N ARG A 5 -6.03 -3.07 4.59
CA ARG A 5 -6.23 -1.98 3.64
C ARG A 5 -4.90 -1.28 3.40
N VAL A 6 -4.43 -1.27 2.16
CA VAL A 6 -3.21 -0.59 1.75
C VAL A 6 -3.59 0.59 0.87
N GLU A 7 -3.48 1.80 1.41
CA GLU A 7 -3.60 3.04 0.66
C GLU A 7 -2.21 3.50 0.23
N LEU A 8 -2.06 3.74 -1.08
CA LEU A 8 -0.79 4.12 -1.68
C LEU A 8 -1.04 5.00 -2.90
N PHE A 9 -0.04 5.79 -3.29
CA PHE A 9 -0.18 6.55 -4.53
C PHE A 9 -0.26 5.64 -5.75
N GLU A 10 -1.07 6.06 -6.72
CA GLU A 10 -1.20 5.38 -8.01
C GLU A 10 0.16 5.22 -8.74
N GLY A 11 0.18 4.31 -9.72
CA GLY A 11 1.37 4.04 -10.54
C GLY A 11 2.24 2.88 -10.09
N ARG A 12 1.81 2.08 -9.09
CA ARG A 12 2.43 0.77 -8.83
C ARG A 12 2.02 -0.25 -9.88
N THR A 13 2.95 -1.09 -10.30
CA THR A 13 2.66 -2.18 -11.24
C THR A 13 1.92 -3.32 -10.54
N ALA A 14 1.24 -4.17 -11.33
CA ALA A 14 0.60 -5.37 -10.79
C ALA A 14 1.61 -6.33 -10.13
N GLU A 15 2.85 -6.38 -10.62
CA GLU A 15 3.92 -7.19 -10.04
C GLU A 15 4.34 -6.67 -8.66
N GLN A 16 4.47 -5.35 -8.49
CA GLN A 16 4.76 -4.74 -7.20
C GLN A 16 3.64 -5.01 -6.19
N LYS A 17 2.37 -4.89 -6.59
CA LYS A 17 1.22 -5.22 -5.74
C LYS A 17 1.19 -6.70 -5.37
N ARG A 18 1.51 -7.60 -6.31
CA ARG A 18 1.61 -9.06 -6.06
C ARG A 18 2.69 -9.37 -5.03
N ALA A 19 3.88 -8.79 -5.18
CA ALA A 19 4.97 -8.97 -4.22
C ALA A 19 4.57 -8.47 -2.83
N LEU A 20 3.99 -7.27 -2.73
CA LEU A 20 3.55 -6.72 -1.45
C LEU A 20 2.45 -7.55 -0.79
N ALA A 21 1.47 -8.04 -1.56
CA ALA A 21 0.42 -8.91 -1.03
C ALA A 21 1.00 -10.19 -0.41
N LYS A 22 1.94 -10.84 -1.08
CA LYS A 22 2.64 -12.02 -0.57
C LYS A 22 3.31 -11.72 0.77
N GLU A 23 4.14 -10.68 0.83
CA GLU A 23 4.91 -10.36 2.04
C GLU A 23 4.01 -9.98 3.23
N LEU A 24 2.92 -9.24 2.99
CA LEU A 24 1.94 -8.90 4.02
C LEU A 24 1.20 -10.14 4.54
N THR A 25 0.74 -11.02 3.65
CA THR A 25 0.07 -12.26 4.03
C THR A 25 1.00 -13.17 4.83
N GLU A 26 2.25 -13.34 4.40
CA GLU A 26 3.26 -14.12 5.13
C GLU A 26 3.55 -13.54 6.51
N ALA A 27 3.62 -12.20 6.63
CA ALA A 27 3.78 -11.54 7.92
C ALA A 27 2.59 -11.79 8.84
N CYS A 28 1.35 -11.72 8.33
CA CYS A 28 0.15 -12.01 9.10
C CYS A 28 0.12 -13.44 9.61
N VAL A 29 0.38 -14.42 8.74
CA VAL A 29 0.41 -15.84 9.13
C VAL A 29 1.51 -16.09 10.16
N ARG A 30 2.70 -15.52 9.97
CA ARG A 30 3.84 -15.70 10.89
C ARG A 30 3.57 -15.11 12.28
N VAL A 31 2.96 -13.93 12.36
CA VAL A 31 2.80 -13.18 13.62
C VAL A 31 1.50 -13.54 14.35
N LEU A 32 0.41 -13.70 13.61
CA LEU A 32 -0.94 -13.91 14.16
C LEU A 32 -1.40 -15.38 14.07
N GLY A 33 -0.68 -16.22 13.33
CA GLY A 33 -1.10 -17.59 13.03
C GLY A 33 -2.19 -17.66 11.95
N GLY A 34 -2.80 -18.84 11.82
CA GLY A 34 -3.86 -19.09 10.82
C GLY A 34 -3.34 -19.51 9.45
N SER A 35 -4.21 -19.48 8.45
CA SER A 35 -3.89 -19.83 7.06
C SER A 35 -3.79 -18.59 6.17
N ALA A 36 -3.02 -18.70 5.09
CA ALA A 36 -2.89 -17.64 4.08
C ALA A 36 -4.25 -17.30 3.43
N ASP A 37 -5.10 -18.31 3.20
CA ASP A 37 -6.44 -18.14 2.63
C ASP A 37 -7.39 -17.31 3.52
N GLY A 38 -7.03 -17.13 4.80
CA GLY A 38 -7.78 -16.30 5.74
C GLY A 38 -7.34 -14.85 5.77
N VAL A 39 -6.40 -14.42 4.92
CA VAL A 39 -5.85 -13.06 4.89
C VAL A 39 -6.22 -12.36 3.59
N ASP A 40 -6.95 -11.26 3.71
CA ASP A 40 -7.30 -10.42 2.57
C ASP A 40 -6.45 -9.14 2.53
N VAL A 41 -5.93 -8.80 1.35
CA VAL A 41 -5.18 -7.55 1.11
C VAL A 41 -5.86 -6.74 0.01
N LEU A 42 -6.34 -5.56 0.35
CA LEU A 42 -7.03 -4.65 -0.57
C LEU A 42 -6.14 -3.43 -0.84
N PHE A 43 -5.86 -3.17 -2.12
CA PHE A 43 -5.11 -2.01 -2.56
C PHE A 43 -6.04 -0.88 -3.01
N PHE A 44 -5.78 0.33 -2.52
CA PHE A 44 -6.48 1.56 -2.90
C PHE A 44 -5.46 2.56 -3.44
N ASP A 45 -5.47 2.71 -4.77
CA ASP A 45 -4.64 3.69 -5.45
C ASP A 45 -5.23 5.08 -5.27
N MET A 46 -4.45 5.96 -4.65
CA MET A 46 -4.82 7.34 -4.39
C MET A 46 -4.08 8.25 -5.38
N ARG A 47 -4.81 9.14 -6.06
CA ARG A 47 -4.16 10.22 -6.80
C ARG A 47 -3.57 11.23 -5.81
N ARG A 48 -2.59 12.01 -6.26
CA ARG A 48 -1.88 12.93 -5.35
C ARG A 48 -2.75 14.10 -4.90
N GLU A 49 -3.71 14.51 -5.72
CA GLU A 49 -4.73 15.50 -5.38
C GLU A 49 -5.78 14.97 -4.39
N ASP A 50 -5.89 13.67 -4.20
CA ASP A 50 -6.88 13.03 -3.31
C ASP A 50 -6.29 12.73 -1.90
N TRP A 51 -5.03 13.07 -1.64
CA TRP A 51 -4.35 12.86 -0.36
C TRP A 51 -3.73 14.17 0.16
N ALA A 52 -4.05 14.57 1.40
CA ALA A 52 -3.40 15.67 2.12
C ALA A 52 -2.57 15.18 3.32
N SER A 53 -1.49 15.89 3.65
CA SER A 53 -0.79 15.69 4.93
C SER A 53 -0.31 17.03 5.47
N GLY A 54 -0.63 17.31 6.74
CA GLY A 54 -0.37 18.63 7.34
C GLY A 54 -1.16 19.76 6.68
N GLY A 55 -2.35 19.47 6.14
CA GLY A 55 -3.20 20.46 5.45
C GLY A 55 -2.77 20.79 4.01
N VAL A 56 -1.76 20.11 3.45
CA VAL A 56 -1.26 20.35 2.09
C VAL A 56 -1.49 19.11 1.23
N LEU A 57 -2.09 19.30 0.04
CA LEU A 57 -2.27 18.21 -0.93
C LEU A 57 -0.91 17.73 -1.44
N TRP A 58 -0.81 16.42 -1.68
CA TRP A 58 0.41 15.84 -2.23
C TRP A 58 0.63 16.22 -3.70
N SER A 59 -0.40 16.69 -4.42
CA SER A 59 -0.28 17.33 -5.73
C SER A 59 0.49 18.64 -5.68
N ASP A 60 0.39 19.39 -4.57
CA ASP A 60 0.97 20.74 -4.43
C ASP A 60 2.43 20.68 -3.95
N LYS A 61 2.84 19.55 -3.38
CA LYS A 61 4.24 19.29 -3.03
C LYS A 61 5.05 19.11 -4.32
N ALA A 62 5.99 20.03 -4.58
CA ALA A 62 6.94 19.89 -5.68
C ALA A 62 7.56 18.48 -5.66
N LYS A 63 7.71 17.85 -6.83
CA LYS A 63 8.49 16.61 -6.97
C LYS A 63 9.91 16.92 -6.47
N THR A 64 10.24 16.53 -5.25
CA THR A 64 11.64 16.48 -4.84
C THR A 64 12.32 15.53 -5.83
N PRO A 65 13.35 15.96 -6.59
CA PRO A 65 14.08 15.06 -7.46
C PRO A 65 14.63 13.92 -6.60
N SER A 66 14.42 12.68 -7.01
CA SER A 66 15.05 11.53 -6.37
C SER A 66 16.57 11.75 -6.36
N PRO A 67 17.28 11.54 -5.23
CA PRO A 67 18.73 11.55 -5.24
C PRO A 67 19.21 10.40 -6.13
N THR A 68 20.05 10.74 -7.11
CA THR A 68 20.73 9.83 -8.03
C THR A 68 21.57 8.81 -7.28
#